data_AF-A0A2N0P6I8-F1
#
_entry.id   AF-A0A2N0P6I8-F1
#
_cell.length_a   1.000
_cell.length_b   1.000
_cell.length_c   1.000
_cell.angle_alpha   90.00
_cell.angle_beta   90.00
_cell.angle_gamma   90.00
#
_symmetry.space_group_name_H-M   'P 1'
#
loop_
_entity.id
_entity.type
_entity.pdbx_description
1 polymer ?
#
loop_
_entity_poly.entity_id
_entity_poly.type
_entity_poly.pdbx_seq_one_letter_code
_entity_poly.pdbx_strand_id
1 'polypeptide(L)'
;MVRPVVIHSISKFFDFDNYPSNKFKNILEIADADLIASINNKYINGIKVEIGSYLQTSGVSATSIDTLANLGLSVIRKTVDRKKKIISDEHEQSVDNYCLQNMEKIFILNIDDYHNIHCRINPKLIIEKFENHFMNQIDSYENRVENLNIHNYDGRIQEHQELRSLNNSKLVDFILHPLHSTKDYIESSNILFKVFERLENTDYLNHYVIPIIANWPGQVNIRRAITLRINKGMASGISEQILSLIPLIGPLHISLNNKKVLSQKPKQTVINLILDLTFNGWKNIRDVIIHRFGNSKDAEYRMMIDLLDNSIPLTLDIYAVLFRSGYFEGYLESVVRVWILFQRLRKHNYNKAPLVFLSDVFYWELNNHPMANTLKNNLPIFNDYFVENFHSSIRSQTVESNSALQIIQKAKIIDAEKNNNSFKESFINSRNPIISQDKLNYLEKKVSLFLFSLFDKIYHNIGNTNQINNSKYPSFILSSFEINVDVKVLSLAWNTEYKPANDKFCDAETCLLPNNIDSFNGIVLICGHGFHKECLTLYNGKCNYCFNYLSFGVQKNISALTTRLTTPLKDNEIPLVEEETNDSLDENNDENIQSILERLEQNIDNQFEILY
;
A
#
# COMPACT_ATOMS: atom_id res chain seq x y z
N MET A 1 -14.38 -13.22 38.63
CA MET A 1 -13.97 -12.16 37.68
C MET A 1 -12.77 -11.45 38.27
N VAL A 2 -11.56 -11.81 37.84
CA VAL A 2 -10.31 -11.17 38.28
C VAL A 2 -10.15 -9.88 37.48
N ARG A 3 -9.91 -8.75 38.16
CA ARG A 3 -9.74 -7.45 37.49
C ARG A 3 -8.54 -7.49 36.51
N PRO A 4 -8.74 -7.17 35.22
CA PRO A 4 -7.68 -7.21 34.18
C PRO A 4 -6.46 -6.30 34.43
N VAL A 5 -6.57 -5.36 35.37
CA VAL A 5 -5.53 -4.38 35.72
C VAL A 5 -4.26 -5.04 36.29
N VAL A 6 -4.37 -6.19 36.95
CA VAL A 6 -3.23 -6.87 37.60
C VAL A 6 -2.24 -7.44 36.56
N ILE A 7 -2.72 -7.99 35.44
CA ILE A 7 -1.87 -8.60 34.41
C ILE A 7 -1.11 -7.54 33.59
N HIS A 8 -1.73 -6.39 33.29
CA HIS A 8 -1.05 -5.27 32.62
C HIS A 8 0.04 -4.63 33.50
N SER A 9 -0.17 -4.64 34.82
CA SER A 9 0.81 -4.15 35.78
C SER A 9 2.01 -5.10 35.89
N ILE A 10 1.79 -6.40 35.71
CA ILE A 10 2.84 -7.43 35.68
C ILE A 10 3.73 -7.26 34.44
N SER A 11 3.19 -7.05 33.23
CA SER A 11 4.04 -6.99 32.03
C SER A 11 4.97 -5.76 31.94
N LYS A 12 4.66 -4.67 32.67
CA LYS A 12 5.48 -3.45 32.71
C LYS A 12 6.56 -3.44 33.80
N PHE A 13 6.58 -4.43 34.70
CA PHE A 13 7.38 -4.35 35.94
C PHE A 13 8.52 -5.36 36.11
N PHE A 14 8.80 -6.24 35.15
CA PHE A 14 9.65 -7.40 35.46
C PHE A 14 10.95 -7.53 34.66
N ASP A 15 12.01 -6.95 35.22
CA ASP A 15 13.32 -7.61 35.31
C ASP A 15 13.28 -8.58 36.51
N PHE A 16 12.84 -9.81 36.28
CA PHE A 16 12.69 -10.84 37.33
C PHE A 16 14.00 -11.56 37.68
N ASP A 17 15.13 -11.20 37.07
CA ASP A 17 16.35 -12.00 37.12
C ASP A 17 16.97 -12.14 38.53
N ASN A 18 16.50 -11.37 39.53
CA ASN A 18 17.03 -11.40 40.91
C ASN A 18 16.00 -11.66 42.03
N TYR A 19 14.73 -11.97 41.73
CA TYR A 19 13.72 -12.16 42.79
C TYR A 19 13.46 -13.65 43.11
N PRO A 20 13.64 -14.11 44.38
CA PRO A 20 13.37 -15.49 44.74
C PRO A 20 11.87 -15.78 44.63
N SER A 21 11.50 -16.67 43.69
CA SER A 21 10.14 -17.12 43.36
C SER A 21 9.26 -17.38 44.59
N ASN A 22 9.82 -17.98 45.65
CA ASN A 22 9.11 -18.29 46.89
C ASN A 22 8.61 -17.05 47.65
N LYS A 23 9.33 -15.93 47.60
CA LYS A 23 8.96 -14.70 48.33
C LYS A 23 7.81 -13.97 47.64
N PHE A 24 7.79 -13.96 46.30
CA PHE A 24 6.70 -13.37 45.52
C PHE A 24 5.43 -14.23 45.57
N LYS A 25 5.57 -15.56 45.56
CA LYS A 25 4.46 -16.50 45.79
C LYS A 25 3.75 -16.23 47.12
N ASN A 26 4.52 -16.10 48.19
CA ASN A 26 3.97 -15.78 49.51
C ASN A 26 3.25 -14.42 49.54
N ILE A 27 3.76 -13.41 48.83
CA ILE A 27 3.11 -12.09 48.74
C ILE A 27 1.76 -12.18 47.99
N LEU A 28 1.69 -12.95 46.90
CA LEU A 28 0.44 -13.17 46.16
C LEU A 28 -0.58 -14.01 46.94
N GLU A 29 -0.11 -15.05 47.64
CA GLU A 29 -0.96 -15.87 48.52
C GLU A 29 -1.54 -15.08 49.70
N ILE A 30 -0.79 -14.11 50.22
CA ILE A 30 -1.24 -13.18 51.27
C ILE A 30 -2.20 -12.12 50.69
N ALA A 31 -1.99 -11.68 49.45
CA ALA A 31 -2.78 -10.62 48.83
C ALA A 31 -4.14 -11.11 48.29
N ASP A 32 -4.22 -12.32 47.73
CA ASP A 32 -5.47 -12.88 47.18
C ASP A 32 -5.41 -14.43 47.10
N ALA A 33 -5.75 -15.09 48.22
CA ALA A 33 -5.72 -16.55 48.34
C ALA A 33 -6.73 -17.25 47.39
N ASP A 34 -7.86 -16.61 47.09
CA ASP A 34 -8.89 -17.13 46.19
C ASP A 34 -8.41 -17.13 44.73
N LEU A 35 -7.61 -16.15 44.33
CA LEU A 35 -6.95 -16.10 43.02
C LEU A 35 -6.00 -17.29 42.83
N ILE A 36 -5.15 -17.58 43.82
CA ILE A 36 -4.19 -18.71 43.77
C ILE A 36 -4.93 -20.05 43.73
N ALA A 37 -5.98 -20.22 44.55
CA ALA A 37 -6.80 -21.42 44.58
C ALA A 37 -7.54 -21.65 43.25
N SER A 38 -8.07 -20.57 42.66
CA SER A 38 -8.72 -20.60 41.35
C SER A 38 -7.75 -20.98 40.24
N ILE A 39 -6.58 -20.35 40.17
CA ILE A 39 -5.57 -20.58 39.13
C ILE A 39 -4.99 -22.01 39.19
N ASN A 40 -4.86 -22.63 40.37
CA ASN A 40 -4.38 -24.01 40.50
C ASN A 40 -5.42 -25.07 40.08
N ASN A 41 -6.58 -24.67 39.59
CA ASN A 41 -7.59 -25.57 39.06
C ASN A 41 -7.14 -26.22 37.73
N LYS A 42 -7.29 -27.55 37.63
CA LYS A 42 -7.00 -28.35 36.43
C LYS A 42 -7.77 -27.89 35.18
N TYR A 43 -8.94 -27.25 35.36
CA TYR A 43 -9.76 -26.73 34.26
C TYR A 43 -9.21 -25.42 33.64
N ILE A 44 -8.17 -24.81 34.24
CA ILE A 44 -7.55 -23.55 33.77
C ILE A 44 -6.25 -23.81 33.00
N ASN A 45 -5.83 -25.08 32.84
CA ASN A 45 -4.60 -25.43 32.13
C ASN A 45 -4.54 -24.90 30.68
N GLY A 46 -5.69 -24.82 29.98
CA GLY A 46 -5.77 -24.20 28.66
C GLY A 46 -5.36 -22.72 28.68
N ILE A 47 -5.91 -21.94 29.62
CA ILE A 47 -5.61 -20.51 29.80
C ILE A 47 -4.15 -20.30 30.20
N LYS A 48 -3.56 -21.17 31.03
CA LYS A 48 -2.13 -21.07 31.39
C LYS A 48 -1.20 -21.24 30.18
N VAL A 49 -1.59 -22.08 29.24
CA VAL A 49 -0.85 -22.26 27.98
C VAL A 49 -0.98 -21.02 27.10
N GLU A 50 -2.16 -20.39 27.04
CA GLU A 50 -2.38 -19.11 26.34
C GLU A 50 -1.57 -17.97 26.95
N ILE A 51 -1.57 -17.85 28.28
CA ILE A 51 -0.72 -16.89 29.02
C ILE A 51 0.76 -17.09 28.68
N GLY A 52 1.24 -18.34 28.72
CA GLY A 52 2.63 -18.66 28.38
C GLY A 52 2.99 -18.32 26.93
N SER A 53 2.09 -18.60 25.97
CA SER A 53 2.29 -18.24 24.56
C SER A 53 2.32 -16.71 24.36
N TYR A 54 1.42 -16.00 25.03
CA TYR A 54 1.34 -14.53 24.99
C TYR A 54 2.60 -13.88 25.56
N LEU A 55 3.03 -14.26 26.76
CA LEU A 55 4.24 -13.74 27.40
C LEU A 55 5.48 -13.92 26.52
N GLN A 56 5.65 -15.12 25.96
CA GLN A 56 6.78 -15.39 25.07
C GLN A 56 6.71 -14.56 23.78
N THR A 57 5.51 -14.30 23.28
CA THR A 57 5.30 -13.46 22.09
C THR A 57 5.51 -11.98 22.37
N SER A 58 5.26 -11.51 23.60
CA SER A 58 5.55 -10.16 24.06
C SER A 58 7.02 -9.92 24.44
N GLY A 59 7.92 -10.86 24.15
CA GLY A 59 9.36 -10.69 24.40
C GLY A 59 9.81 -10.97 25.83
N VAL A 60 8.96 -11.58 26.67
CA VAL A 60 9.30 -11.90 28.06
C VAL A 60 10.42 -12.97 28.11
N SER A 61 11.38 -12.80 29.03
CA SER A 61 12.55 -13.68 29.16
C SER A 61 12.16 -15.12 29.53
N ALA A 62 13.03 -16.08 29.19
CA ALA A 62 12.84 -17.50 29.56
C ALA A 62 12.65 -17.67 31.07
N THR A 63 13.51 -17.00 31.84
CA THR A 63 13.54 -17.01 33.31
C THR A 63 12.23 -16.48 33.89
N SER A 64 11.69 -15.41 33.31
CA SER A 64 10.42 -14.83 33.73
C SER A 64 9.23 -15.75 33.46
N ILE A 65 9.19 -16.39 32.28
CA ILE A 65 8.11 -17.35 31.93
C ILE A 65 8.14 -18.56 32.88
N ASP A 66 9.32 -19.13 33.12
CA ASP A 66 9.47 -20.28 34.01
C ASP A 66 9.17 -19.91 35.47
N THR A 67 9.49 -18.68 35.88
CA THR A 67 9.11 -18.14 37.20
C THR A 67 7.60 -18.04 37.34
N LEU A 68 6.89 -17.48 36.35
CA LEU A 68 5.43 -17.41 36.33
C LEU A 68 4.78 -18.81 36.30
N ALA A 69 5.44 -19.78 35.65
CA ALA A 69 5.01 -21.16 35.67
C ALA A 69 5.16 -21.81 37.07
N ASN A 70 6.27 -21.56 37.76
CA ASN A 70 6.50 -22.02 39.14
C ASN A 70 5.51 -21.41 40.13
N LEU A 71 5.01 -20.20 39.83
CA LEU A 71 3.94 -19.52 40.56
C LEU A 71 2.54 -20.06 40.22
N GLY A 72 2.43 -20.97 39.25
CA GLY A 72 1.17 -21.56 38.80
C GLY A 72 0.37 -20.69 37.83
N LEU A 73 0.87 -19.50 37.46
CA LEU A 73 0.18 -18.50 36.62
C LEU A 73 0.29 -18.77 35.12
N SER A 74 1.32 -19.52 34.71
CA SER A 74 1.64 -19.86 33.31
C SER A 74 2.07 -21.32 33.21
N VAL A 75 2.38 -21.79 32.01
CA VAL A 75 3.17 -23.01 31.78
C VAL A 75 4.65 -22.68 31.59
N ILE A 76 5.51 -23.66 31.85
CA ILE A 76 6.96 -23.54 31.59
C ILE A 76 7.21 -23.30 30.10
N ARG A 77 8.27 -22.57 29.78
CA ARG A 77 8.64 -22.23 28.41
C ARG A 77 8.76 -23.46 27.51
N LYS A 78 9.32 -24.55 28.05
CA LYS A 78 9.44 -25.83 27.32
C LYS A 78 8.10 -26.39 26.84
N THR A 79 7.02 -26.18 27.60
CA THR A 79 5.66 -26.59 27.20
C THR A 79 5.12 -25.70 26.09
N VAL A 80 5.38 -24.39 26.13
CA VAL A 80 5.05 -23.46 25.05
C VAL A 80 5.80 -23.82 23.76
N ASP A 81 7.11 -24.07 23.86
CA ASP A 81 7.96 -24.44 22.72
C ASP A 81 7.52 -25.77 22.08
N ARG A 82 7.10 -26.75 22.88
CA ARG A 82 6.54 -28.02 22.38
C ARG A 82 5.24 -27.79 21.61
N LYS A 83 4.32 -26.98 22.13
CA LYS A 83 3.07 -26.65 21.44
C LYS A 83 3.35 -25.93 20.12
N LYS A 84 4.28 -24.98 20.11
CA LYS A 84 4.73 -24.28 18.90
C LYS A 84 5.34 -25.20 17.86
N LYS A 85 6.09 -26.21 18.30
CA LYS A 85 6.62 -27.24 17.40
C LYS A 85 5.51 -28.08 16.78
N ILE A 86 4.55 -28.55 17.57
CA ILE A 86 3.39 -29.29 17.08
C ILE A 86 2.62 -28.48 16.02
N ILE A 87 2.32 -27.21 16.30
CA ILE A 87 1.67 -26.30 15.35
C ILE A 87 2.46 -26.18 14.04
N SER A 88 3.78 -26.07 14.12
CA SER A 88 4.64 -25.99 12.95
C SER A 88 4.70 -27.29 12.14
N ASP A 89 4.69 -28.44 12.82
CA ASP A 89 4.76 -29.77 12.23
C ASP A 89 3.40 -30.13 11.56
N GLU A 90 2.27 -29.71 12.13
CA GLU A 90 0.91 -29.92 11.61
C GLU A 90 0.49 -28.88 10.54
N HIS A 91 1.32 -27.87 10.27
CA HIS A 91 0.96 -26.75 9.40
C HIS A 91 0.61 -27.19 7.97
N GLU A 92 1.37 -28.12 7.38
CA GLU A 92 1.11 -28.63 6.03
C GLU A 92 -0.29 -29.26 5.93
N GLN A 93 -0.63 -30.14 6.87
CA GLN A 93 -1.95 -30.76 6.93
C GLN A 93 -3.05 -29.71 7.16
N SER A 94 -2.77 -28.65 7.92
CA SER A 94 -3.69 -27.53 8.11
C SER A 94 -3.92 -26.73 6.82
N VAL A 95 -2.90 -26.55 5.98
CA VAL A 95 -3.02 -25.95 4.65
C VAL A 95 -3.88 -26.82 3.74
N ASP A 96 -3.60 -28.12 3.70
CA ASP A 96 -4.35 -29.06 2.85
C ASP A 96 -5.83 -29.12 3.27
N ASN A 97 -6.12 -29.21 4.57
CA ASN A 97 -7.49 -29.17 5.11
C ASN A 97 -8.21 -27.86 4.76
N TYR A 98 -7.52 -26.72 4.90
CA TYR A 98 -8.09 -25.43 4.50
C TYR A 98 -8.40 -25.40 3.00
N CYS A 99 -7.51 -25.96 2.18
CA CYS A 99 -7.70 -26.03 0.75
C CYS A 99 -8.94 -26.88 0.40
N LEU A 100 -9.03 -28.09 0.93
CA LEU A 100 -10.16 -29.01 0.71
C LEU A 100 -11.50 -28.41 1.12
N GLN A 101 -11.55 -27.71 2.25
CA GLN A 101 -12.78 -27.09 2.76
C GLN A 101 -13.27 -25.91 1.91
N ASN A 102 -12.38 -25.29 1.12
CA ASN A 102 -12.67 -24.06 0.40
C ASN A 102 -12.38 -24.13 -1.10
N MET A 103 -12.25 -25.32 -1.71
CA MET A 103 -11.80 -25.46 -3.11
C MET A 103 -12.60 -24.61 -4.11
N GLU A 104 -13.93 -24.51 -3.97
CA GLU A 104 -14.76 -23.69 -4.85
C GLU A 104 -14.66 -22.17 -4.59
N LYS A 105 -13.90 -21.76 -3.57
CA LYS A 105 -13.79 -20.38 -3.05
C LYS A 105 -12.33 -19.91 -2.84
N ILE A 106 -11.31 -20.68 -3.23
CA ILE A 106 -9.89 -20.34 -3.06
C ILE A 106 -9.38 -19.59 -4.28
N PHE A 107 -9.33 -18.24 -4.23
CA PHE A 107 -9.07 -17.48 -5.46
C PHE A 107 -8.30 -16.19 -5.30
N ILE A 108 -7.43 -16.06 -4.30
CA ILE A 108 -6.47 -14.95 -4.23
C ILE A 108 -5.16 -15.48 -3.68
N LEU A 109 -4.13 -15.41 -4.51
CA LEU A 109 -2.77 -15.74 -4.13
C LEU A 109 -1.94 -14.47 -4.05
N ASN A 110 -1.12 -14.33 -3.01
CA ASN A 110 -0.12 -13.29 -3.00
C ASN A 110 1.28 -13.90 -2.87
N ILE A 111 2.15 -13.53 -3.81
CA ILE A 111 3.57 -13.87 -3.87
C ILE A 111 4.33 -12.55 -3.86
N ASP A 112 4.93 -12.22 -2.72
CA ASP A 112 5.59 -10.93 -2.54
C ASP A 112 6.95 -11.04 -1.88
N ASP A 113 7.85 -10.13 -2.26
CA ASP A 113 9.22 -10.01 -1.77
C ASP A 113 9.31 -8.85 -0.76
N TYR A 114 9.01 -9.13 0.51
CA TYR A 114 9.14 -8.06 1.51
C TYR A 114 10.62 -7.83 1.86
N HIS A 115 11.18 -6.72 1.33
CA HIS A 115 12.48 -6.22 1.76
C HIS A 115 12.46 -5.90 3.26
N ASN A 116 13.24 -6.68 4.02
CA ASN A 116 13.63 -6.43 5.41
C ASN A 116 12.65 -6.94 6.50
N ILE A 117 12.72 -8.24 6.81
CA ILE A 117 12.33 -8.79 8.14
C ILE A 117 13.62 -9.08 8.93
N HIS A 118 14.52 -8.10 9.00
CA HIS A 118 15.81 -8.15 9.70
C HIS A 118 16.91 -9.06 9.12
N CYS A 119 16.59 -9.92 8.16
CA CYS A 119 17.55 -10.65 7.32
C CYS A 119 17.23 -10.38 5.84
N ARG A 120 18.19 -10.61 4.93
CA ARG A 120 17.95 -10.56 3.47
C ARG A 120 16.98 -11.69 3.03
N ILE A 121 15.68 -11.40 3.19
CA ILE A 121 14.42 -11.70 2.45
C ILE A 121 14.04 -13.16 2.07
N ASN A 122 12.73 -13.43 2.27
CA ASN A 122 11.98 -14.67 2.01
C ASN A 122 10.61 -14.36 1.34
N PRO A 123 10.19 -14.98 0.21
CA PRO A 123 8.81 -14.97 -0.27
C PRO A 123 7.84 -15.54 0.76
N LYS A 124 6.67 -14.94 0.75
CA LYS A 124 5.50 -15.47 1.41
C LYS A 124 4.44 -15.87 0.38
N LEU A 125 3.81 -17.02 0.60
CA LEU A 125 2.69 -17.51 -0.18
C LEU A 125 1.43 -17.52 0.71
N ILE A 126 0.46 -16.65 0.42
CA ILE A 126 -0.84 -16.63 1.11
C ILE A 126 -1.93 -16.97 0.10
N ILE A 127 -2.84 -17.87 0.50
CA ILE A 127 -4.11 -18.10 -0.17
C ILE A 127 -5.22 -17.43 0.63
N GLU A 128 -6.20 -16.84 -0.04
CA GLU A 128 -7.40 -16.30 0.57
C GLU A 128 -8.68 -16.88 -0.03
N LYS A 129 -9.72 -16.93 0.80
CA LYS A 129 -11.09 -17.30 0.44
C LYS A 129 -11.85 -16.09 -0.10
N PHE A 130 -12.62 -16.32 -1.16
CA PHE A 130 -13.52 -15.36 -1.76
C PHE A 130 -14.78 -15.15 -0.90
N GLU A 131 -14.99 -13.93 -0.41
CA GLU A 131 -16.21 -13.49 0.28
C GLU A 131 -16.61 -12.07 -0.18
N ASN A 132 -17.87 -11.89 -0.58
CA ASN A 132 -18.37 -10.61 -1.09
C ASN A 132 -18.44 -9.58 0.04
N HIS A 133 -17.73 -8.47 -0.10
CA HIS A 133 -17.70 -7.40 0.90
C HIS A 133 -17.91 -6.04 0.25
N PHE A 134 -19.00 -5.37 0.62
CA PHE A 134 -19.29 -3.99 0.19
C PHE A 134 -19.27 -3.06 1.40
N MET A 135 -18.52 -1.96 1.28
CA MET A 135 -18.57 -0.86 2.25
C MET A 135 -19.64 0.16 1.82
N ASN A 136 -20.62 0.40 2.68
CA ASN A 136 -21.54 1.53 2.52
C ASN A 136 -20.80 2.83 2.89
N GLN A 137 -20.80 3.83 2.00
CA GLN A 137 -20.23 5.15 2.29
C GLN A 137 -21.31 6.16 2.69
N ILE A 138 -21.08 6.81 3.83
CA ILE A 138 -21.68 8.09 4.25
C ILE A 138 -20.51 9.02 4.58
N ASP A 139 -20.54 10.26 4.12
CA ASP A 139 -19.50 11.26 4.40
C ASP A 139 -19.53 11.64 5.89
N SER A 140 -18.61 11.07 6.69
CA SER A 140 -18.56 11.23 8.15
C SER A 140 -17.13 11.43 8.64
N TYR A 141 -16.99 12.12 9.79
CA TYR A 141 -15.69 12.32 10.46
C TYR A 141 -14.99 10.99 10.75
N GLU A 142 -15.75 9.97 11.15
CA GLU A 142 -15.24 8.64 11.44
C GLU A 142 -14.60 8.01 10.20
N ASN A 143 -15.23 8.15 9.02
CA ASN A 143 -14.68 7.68 7.75
C ASN A 143 -13.43 8.46 7.32
N ARG A 144 -13.36 9.78 7.56
CA ARG A 144 -12.16 10.59 7.29
C ARG A 144 -10.97 10.13 8.15
N VAL A 145 -11.18 9.91 9.45
CA VAL A 145 -10.13 9.39 10.35
C VAL A 145 -9.72 7.96 9.98
N GLU A 146 -10.67 7.14 9.52
CA GLU A 146 -10.37 5.79 9.06
C GLU A 146 -9.51 5.78 7.78
N ASN A 147 -9.80 6.66 6.82
CA ASN A 147 -9.03 6.83 5.59
C ASN A 147 -7.57 7.24 5.88
N LEU A 148 -7.36 8.08 6.90
CA LEU A 148 -6.01 8.47 7.34
C LEU A 148 -5.20 7.28 7.89
N ASN A 149 -5.89 6.32 8.51
CA ASN A 149 -5.30 5.15 9.17
C ASN A 149 -5.30 3.87 8.32
N ILE A 150 -5.59 3.98 7.02
CA ILE A 150 -5.76 2.82 6.14
C ILE A 150 -4.50 1.95 6.01
N HIS A 151 -3.32 2.57 6.16
CA HIS A 151 -2.01 1.92 6.15
C HIS A 151 -1.45 1.69 7.55
N ASN A 152 -2.29 1.79 8.57
CA ASN A 152 -1.90 1.48 9.92
C ASN A 152 -2.18 -0.01 10.18
N TYR A 153 -1.15 -0.83 10.02
CA TYR A 153 -1.17 -2.29 10.25
C TYR A 153 -0.97 -2.65 11.73
N ASP A 154 -1.25 -1.71 12.63
CA ASP A 154 -1.27 -1.97 14.05
C ASP A 154 -2.45 -2.89 14.37
N GLY A 155 -2.16 -3.97 15.11
CA GLY A 155 -3.15 -4.97 15.53
C GLY A 155 -4.36 -4.37 16.25
N ARG A 156 -4.22 -3.15 16.78
CA ARG A 156 -5.27 -2.38 17.47
C ARG A 156 -6.38 -1.84 16.54
N ILE A 157 -6.14 -1.78 15.23
CA ILE A 157 -7.05 -1.22 14.20
C ILE A 157 -7.72 -2.34 13.36
N GLN A 158 -7.29 -3.59 13.55
CA GLN A 158 -7.69 -4.75 12.74
C GLN A 158 -9.19 -5.13 12.84
N GLU A 159 -9.91 -4.67 13.86
CA GLU A 159 -11.21 -5.25 14.24
C GLU A 159 -12.46 -4.47 13.79
N HIS A 160 -12.33 -3.41 12.99
CA HIS A 160 -13.52 -2.62 12.59
C HIS A 160 -14.09 -2.97 11.21
N GLN A 161 -13.37 -3.74 10.37
CA GLN A 161 -13.85 -4.16 9.04
C GLN A 161 -13.37 -5.57 8.68
N GLU A 162 -14.27 -6.44 8.23
CA GLU A 162 -13.99 -7.83 7.82
C GLU A 162 -12.90 -7.91 6.71
N LEU A 163 -12.85 -6.91 5.82
CA LEU A 163 -11.83 -6.76 4.76
C LEU A 163 -10.38 -6.64 5.25
N ARG A 164 -10.15 -6.40 6.55
CA ARG A 164 -8.80 -6.30 7.16
C ARG A 164 -8.45 -7.51 8.04
N SER A 165 -9.36 -8.46 8.17
CA SER A 165 -9.19 -9.63 9.02
C SER A 165 -8.38 -10.72 8.32
N LEU A 166 -7.39 -11.30 9.01
CA LEU A 166 -6.65 -12.46 8.49
C LEU A 166 -7.46 -13.77 8.53
N ASN A 167 -8.71 -13.75 9.04
CA ASN A 167 -9.54 -14.94 9.23
C ASN A 167 -9.80 -15.71 7.94
N ASN A 168 -9.92 -15.00 6.81
CA ASN A 168 -10.18 -15.56 5.49
C ASN A 168 -8.92 -15.92 4.71
N SER A 169 -7.73 -15.74 5.30
CA SER A 169 -6.45 -16.09 4.67
C SER A 169 -5.92 -17.43 5.18
N LYS A 170 -4.92 -17.99 4.50
CA LYS A 170 -4.10 -19.12 4.93
C LYS A 170 -2.67 -18.93 4.45
N LEU A 171 -1.71 -18.96 5.37
CA LEU A 171 -0.31 -19.09 5.01
C LEU A 171 -0.09 -20.46 4.39
N VAL A 172 0.36 -20.51 3.14
CA VAL A 172 0.77 -21.75 2.48
C VAL A 172 2.19 -22.12 2.89
N ASP A 173 3.11 -21.16 2.71
CA ASP A 173 4.47 -21.30 3.23
C ASP A 173 5.19 -19.94 3.33
N PHE A 174 6.27 -19.94 4.11
CA PHE A 174 7.22 -18.83 4.24
C PHE A 174 8.60 -19.37 3.87
N ILE A 175 9.16 -18.97 2.73
CA ILE A 175 10.32 -19.66 2.13
C ILE A 175 11.49 -18.69 2.00
N LEU A 176 12.71 -19.14 2.29
CA LEU A 176 13.92 -18.36 2.02
C LEU A 176 14.27 -18.40 0.54
N HIS A 177 13.96 -17.32 -0.17
CA HIS A 177 14.16 -17.16 -1.60
C HIS A 177 14.33 -15.67 -1.97
N PRO A 178 15.24 -15.31 -2.87
CA PRO A 178 15.45 -13.92 -3.29
C PRO A 178 14.29 -13.24 -4.05
N LEU A 179 13.41 -13.98 -4.75
CA LEU A 179 12.36 -13.40 -5.63
C LEU A 179 12.86 -12.27 -6.55
N HIS A 180 14.05 -12.43 -7.13
CA HIS A 180 14.69 -11.41 -7.96
C HIS A 180 14.57 -11.72 -9.46
N SER A 181 14.52 -13.01 -9.82
CA SER A 181 14.51 -13.48 -11.20
C SER A 181 13.19 -14.14 -11.57
N THR A 182 12.92 -14.28 -12.86
CA THR A 182 11.75 -15.05 -13.32
C THR A 182 11.81 -16.51 -12.86
N LYS A 183 13.01 -17.09 -12.72
CA LYS A 183 13.17 -18.45 -12.18
C LYS A 183 12.74 -18.53 -10.72
N ASP A 184 13.06 -17.52 -9.92
CA ASP A 184 12.69 -17.46 -8.50
C ASP A 184 11.17 -17.46 -8.31
N TYR A 185 10.46 -16.71 -9.15
CA TYR A 185 8.99 -16.71 -9.15
C TYR A 185 8.39 -18.03 -9.66
N ILE A 186 9.04 -18.70 -10.62
CA ILE A 186 8.63 -20.05 -11.07
C ILE A 186 8.81 -21.05 -9.93
N GLU A 187 9.95 -21.04 -9.24
CA GLU A 187 10.23 -21.92 -8.10
C GLU A 187 9.24 -21.69 -6.96
N SER A 188 8.92 -20.43 -6.66
CA SER A 188 7.90 -20.08 -5.67
C SER A 188 6.50 -20.55 -6.08
N SER A 189 6.15 -20.45 -7.37
CA SER A 189 4.89 -20.96 -7.91
C SER A 189 4.81 -22.49 -7.86
N ASN A 190 5.94 -23.19 -8.03
CA ASN A 190 5.95 -24.66 -7.94
C ASN A 190 5.62 -25.19 -6.54
N ILE A 191 5.88 -24.41 -5.48
CA ILE A 191 5.49 -24.77 -4.12
C ILE A 191 3.97 -24.80 -4.00
N LEU A 192 3.29 -23.81 -4.61
CA LEU A 192 1.84 -23.80 -4.70
C LEU A 192 1.31 -25.02 -5.47
N PHE A 193 1.90 -25.33 -6.63
CA PHE A 193 1.45 -26.45 -7.45
C PHE A 193 1.54 -27.77 -6.71
N LYS A 194 2.61 -27.98 -5.93
CA LYS A 194 2.74 -29.14 -5.05
C LYS A 194 1.61 -29.24 -4.03
N VAL A 195 1.11 -28.12 -3.50
CA VAL A 195 -0.05 -28.15 -2.58
C VAL A 195 -1.26 -28.73 -3.29
N PHE A 196 -1.58 -28.25 -4.48
CA PHE A 196 -2.74 -28.76 -5.24
C PHE A 196 -2.53 -30.19 -5.75
N GLU A 197 -1.31 -30.60 -6.09
CA GLU A 197 -0.99 -31.99 -6.45
C GLU A 197 -1.21 -32.96 -5.28
N ARG A 198 -0.92 -32.54 -4.05
CA ARG A 198 -1.16 -33.35 -2.83
C ARG A 198 -2.63 -33.53 -2.50
N LEU A 199 -3.51 -32.70 -3.02
CA LEU A 199 -4.96 -32.84 -2.86
C LEU A 199 -5.44 -33.99 -3.76
N GLU A 200 -5.09 -35.23 -3.38
CA GLU A 200 -5.51 -36.46 -4.05
C GLU A 200 -7.04 -36.38 -4.25
N ASN A 201 -7.49 -36.25 -5.51
CA ASN A 201 -8.87 -36.13 -6.03
C ASN A 201 -9.25 -34.80 -6.71
N THR A 202 -8.36 -33.81 -6.86
CA THR A 202 -8.73 -32.60 -7.62
C THR A 202 -7.80 -32.30 -8.79
N ASP A 203 -8.37 -32.34 -9.99
CA ASP A 203 -7.75 -31.78 -11.20
C ASP A 203 -7.89 -30.24 -11.22
N TYR A 204 -7.60 -29.60 -10.09
CA TYR A 204 -8.00 -28.22 -9.81
C TYR A 204 -7.40 -27.24 -10.82
N LEU A 205 -6.09 -27.35 -11.05
CA LEU A 205 -5.35 -26.45 -11.95
C LEU A 205 -5.74 -26.59 -13.43
N ASN A 206 -6.43 -27.67 -13.81
CA ASN A 206 -6.96 -27.84 -15.16
C ASN A 206 -8.36 -27.22 -15.34
N HIS A 207 -9.11 -27.03 -14.26
CA HIS A 207 -10.48 -26.51 -14.30
C HIS A 207 -10.61 -25.07 -13.82
N TYR A 208 -9.63 -24.58 -13.06
CA TYR A 208 -9.67 -23.29 -12.40
C TYR A 208 -8.44 -22.45 -12.70
N VAL A 209 -8.63 -21.14 -12.59
CA VAL A 209 -7.58 -20.14 -12.75
C VAL A 209 -7.37 -19.44 -11.42
N ILE A 210 -6.12 -19.18 -11.05
CA ILE A 210 -5.72 -18.60 -9.77
C ILE A 210 -5.23 -17.17 -10.00
N PRO A 211 -5.98 -16.16 -9.54
CA PRO A 211 -5.48 -14.79 -9.48
C PRO A 211 -4.29 -14.66 -8.53
N ILE A 212 -3.21 -14.03 -9.01
CA ILE A 212 -2.03 -13.71 -8.21
C ILE A 212 -1.94 -12.20 -8.02
N ILE A 213 -2.34 -11.72 -6.86
CA ILE A 213 -2.13 -10.35 -6.44
C ILE A 213 -0.66 -10.16 -6.09
N ALA A 214 0.03 -9.33 -6.86
CA ALA A 214 1.43 -9.06 -6.61
C ALA A 214 1.82 -7.65 -7.04
N ASN A 215 2.94 -7.19 -6.48
CA ASN A 215 3.63 -6.00 -6.92
C ASN A 215 4.14 -6.13 -8.37
N TRP A 216 4.74 -5.06 -8.91
CA TRP A 216 5.21 -5.06 -10.30
C TRP A 216 6.21 -6.19 -10.63
N PRO A 217 7.23 -6.49 -9.81
CA PRO A 217 8.08 -7.68 -9.98
C PRO A 217 7.29 -9.00 -10.12
N GLY A 218 6.35 -9.29 -9.22
CA GLY A 218 5.55 -10.51 -9.27
C GLY A 218 4.64 -10.57 -10.49
N GLN A 219 4.08 -9.43 -10.92
CA GLN A 219 3.34 -9.34 -12.18
C GLN A 219 4.21 -9.74 -13.38
N VAL A 220 5.35 -9.08 -13.55
CA VAL A 220 6.12 -9.21 -14.78
C VAL A 220 6.80 -10.55 -14.89
N ASN A 221 7.34 -11.06 -13.78
CA ASN A 221 8.07 -12.33 -13.80
C ASN A 221 7.13 -13.50 -14.08
N ILE A 222 5.96 -13.55 -13.45
CA ILE A 222 5.00 -14.64 -13.70
C ILE A 222 4.44 -14.53 -15.12
N ARG A 223 4.12 -13.32 -15.61
CA ARG A 223 3.69 -13.12 -17.02
C ARG A 223 4.75 -13.54 -18.01
N ARG A 224 6.03 -13.30 -17.72
CA ARG A 224 7.14 -13.74 -18.56
C ARG A 224 7.20 -15.26 -18.60
N ALA A 225 7.04 -15.93 -17.46
CA ALA A 225 6.98 -17.39 -17.39
C ALA A 225 5.83 -17.96 -18.24
N ILE A 226 4.62 -17.39 -18.11
CA ILE A 226 3.44 -17.74 -18.92
C ILE A 226 3.73 -17.53 -20.42
N THR A 227 4.24 -16.35 -20.79
CA THR A 227 4.54 -16.01 -22.19
C THR A 227 5.55 -16.98 -22.80
N LEU A 228 6.60 -17.33 -22.06
CA LEU A 228 7.60 -18.29 -22.53
C LEU A 228 7.03 -19.71 -22.65
N ARG A 229 6.15 -20.13 -21.73
CA ARG A 229 5.48 -21.43 -21.80
C ARG A 229 4.53 -21.53 -22.99
N ILE A 230 3.76 -20.48 -23.28
CA ILE A 230 2.88 -20.40 -24.46
C ILE A 230 3.70 -20.45 -25.74
N ASN A 231 4.75 -19.63 -25.85
CA ASN A 231 5.51 -19.48 -27.10
C ASN A 231 6.42 -20.67 -27.42
N LYS A 232 6.97 -21.34 -26.41
CA LYS A 232 7.97 -22.41 -26.59
C LYS A 232 7.48 -23.81 -26.21
N GLY A 233 6.26 -23.94 -25.68
CA GLY A 233 5.73 -25.22 -25.23
C GLY A 233 6.64 -25.87 -24.18
N MET A 234 6.81 -27.20 -24.27
CA MET A 234 7.69 -27.97 -23.38
C MET A 234 9.16 -27.55 -23.45
N ALA A 235 9.62 -26.97 -24.57
CA ALA A 235 11.01 -26.54 -24.74
C ALA A 235 11.37 -25.32 -23.85
N SER A 236 10.38 -24.69 -23.21
CA SER A 236 10.61 -23.64 -22.21
C SER A 236 11.23 -24.16 -20.90
N GLY A 237 11.04 -25.44 -20.58
CA GLY A 237 11.39 -26.00 -19.25
C GLY A 237 10.46 -25.54 -18.11
N ILE A 238 9.33 -24.89 -18.42
CA ILE A 238 8.37 -24.36 -17.44
C ILE A 238 7.16 -25.32 -17.36
N SER A 239 6.67 -25.59 -16.15
CA SER A 239 5.48 -26.43 -15.94
C SER A 239 4.25 -25.85 -16.67
N GLU A 240 3.36 -26.71 -17.17
CA GLU A 240 2.08 -26.30 -17.76
C GLU A 240 1.16 -25.62 -16.74
N GLN A 241 1.29 -26.01 -15.46
CA GLN A 241 0.53 -25.42 -14.35
C GLN A 241 0.73 -23.90 -14.24
N ILE A 242 1.82 -23.33 -14.77
CA ILE A 242 1.99 -21.87 -14.80
C ILE A 242 0.85 -21.15 -15.55
N LEU A 243 0.22 -21.84 -16.51
CA LEU A 243 -0.88 -21.31 -17.30
C LEU A 243 -2.19 -21.18 -16.51
N SER A 244 -2.30 -21.84 -15.36
CA SER A 244 -3.44 -21.69 -14.45
C SER A 244 -3.34 -20.43 -13.60
N LEU A 245 -2.30 -19.60 -13.75
CA LEU A 245 -2.11 -18.37 -12.98
C LEU A 245 -2.53 -17.14 -13.81
N ILE A 246 -3.25 -16.21 -13.18
CA ILE A 246 -3.50 -14.87 -13.73
C ILE A 246 -2.86 -13.85 -12.78
N PRO A 247 -1.69 -13.30 -13.12
CA PRO A 247 -1.12 -12.20 -12.35
C PRO A 247 -2.06 -10.99 -12.42
N LEU A 248 -2.45 -10.45 -11.26
CA LEU A 248 -3.23 -9.24 -11.11
C LEU A 248 -2.47 -8.20 -10.30
N ILE A 249 -2.44 -6.97 -10.79
CA ILE A 249 -1.81 -5.90 -10.05
C ILE A 249 -2.54 -5.72 -8.71
N GLY A 250 -1.78 -5.64 -7.62
CA GLY A 250 -2.34 -5.18 -6.35
C GLY A 250 -2.84 -3.73 -6.46
N PRO A 251 -3.47 -3.21 -5.40
CA PRO A 251 -4.07 -1.89 -5.42
C PRO A 251 -3.01 -0.82 -5.68
N LEU A 252 -3.11 -0.11 -6.80
CA LEU A 252 -2.11 0.84 -7.32
C LEU A 252 -1.70 1.99 -6.38
N HIS A 253 -2.42 2.24 -5.29
CA HIS A 253 -2.11 3.29 -4.32
C HIS A 253 -0.73 3.16 -3.66
N ILE A 254 -0.22 1.94 -3.46
CA ILE A 254 1.13 1.70 -2.91
C ILE A 254 2.19 2.36 -3.81
N SER A 255 1.97 2.31 -5.13
CA SER A 255 2.89 2.92 -6.12
C SER A 255 2.83 4.45 -6.16
N LEU A 256 1.71 5.06 -5.74
CA LEU A 256 1.59 6.53 -5.62
C LEU A 256 2.27 7.06 -4.36
N ASN A 257 2.21 6.28 -3.28
CA ASN A 257 2.78 6.59 -1.98
C ASN A 257 4.22 6.07 -1.81
N ASN A 258 4.83 5.60 -2.90
CA ASN A 258 6.10 4.88 -2.84
C ASN A 258 7.19 5.68 -2.13
N LYS A 259 7.75 5.05 -1.10
CA LYS A 259 8.82 5.47 -0.19
C LYS A 259 9.90 6.32 -0.89
N LYS A 260 9.76 7.64 -0.87
CA LYS A 260 10.88 8.56 -1.10
C LYS A 260 11.11 9.45 0.11
N VAL A 261 12.39 9.70 0.35
CA VAL A 261 12.96 10.42 1.48
C VAL A 261 12.51 11.88 1.43
N LEU A 262 11.42 12.22 2.12
CA LEU A 262 11.38 13.50 2.81
C LEU A 262 12.56 13.50 3.80
N SER A 263 13.12 14.67 4.11
CA SER A 263 14.32 14.82 4.94
C SER A 263 14.25 14.07 6.28
N GLN A 264 13.05 13.68 6.71
CA GLN A 264 12.74 12.63 7.68
C GLN A 264 11.67 11.72 7.06
N LYS A 265 11.84 10.39 7.03
CA LYS A 265 10.85 9.43 6.49
C LYS A 265 9.58 9.44 7.34
N PRO A 266 8.52 10.19 6.99
CA PRO A 266 7.34 10.28 7.85
C PRO A 266 6.55 8.98 7.67
N LYS A 267 5.84 8.55 8.72
CA LYS A 267 4.91 7.43 8.61
C LYS A 267 3.85 7.73 7.53
N GLN A 268 3.36 6.68 6.86
CA GLN A 268 2.34 6.83 5.79
C GLN A 268 1.10 7.61 6.26
N THR A 269 0.68 7.43 7.52
CA THR A 269 -0.41 8.19 8.15
C THR A 269 -0.15 9.71 8.14
N VAL A 270 1.09 10.15 8.31
CA VAL A 270 1.47 11.57 8.27
C VAL A 270 1.40 12.11 6.85
N ILE A 271 1.86 11.34 5.86
CA ILE A 271 1.74 11.70 4.45
C ILE A 271 0.27 11.86 4.08
N ASN A 272 -0.57 10.88 4.45
CA ASN A 272 -2.01 10.94 4.20
C ASN A 272 -2.67 12.15 4.88
N LEU A 273 -2.27 12.47 6.11
CA LEU A 273 -2.77 13.65 6.82
C LEU A 273 -2.40 14.95 6.10
N ILE A 274 -1.16 15.10 5.64
CA ILE A 274 -0.72 16.28 4.89
C ILE A 274 -1.52 16.41 3.60
N LEU A 275 -1.71 15.32 2.86
CA LEU A 275 -2.51 15.30 1.63
C LEU A 275 -3.97 15.67 1.89
N ASP A 276 -4.59 15.09 2.92
CA ASP A 276 -5.97 15.37 3.33
C ASP A 276 -6.16 16.85 3.74
N LEU A 277 -5.26 17.39 4.56
CA LEU A 277 -5.29 18.80 4.95
C LEU A 277 -5.08 19.73 3.74
N THR A 278 -4.20 19.35 2.83
CA THR A 278 -3.95 20.11 1.58
C THR A 278 -5.18 20.11 0.69
N PHE A 279 -5.83 18.96 0.51
CA PHE A 279 -7.04 18.84 -0.30
C PHE A 279 -8.20 19.67 0.27
N ASN A 280 -8.49 19.52 1.57
CA ASN A 280 -9.58 20.25 2.20
C ASN A 280 -9.27 21.76 2.31
N GLY A 281 -8.02 22.12 2.60
CA GLY A 281 -7.59 23.52 2.59
C GLY A 281 -7.71 24.17 1.21
N TRP A 282 -7.37 23.44 0.14
CA TRP A 282 -7.59 23.89 -1.23
C TRP A 282 -9.07 24.10 -1.54
N LYS A 283 -9.94 23.14 -1.18
CA LYS A 283 -11.39 23.21 -1.39
C LYS A 283 -11.99 24.51 -0.85
N ASN A 284 -11.50 25.02 0.28
CA ASN A 284 -11.98 26.25 0.91
C ASN A 284 -11.67 27.52 0.12
N ILE A 285 -10.56 27.57 -0.63
CA ILE A 285 -10.11 28.76 -1.36
C ILE A 285 -10.23 28.63 -2.88
N ARG A 286 -10.53 27.42 -3.37
CA ARG A 286 -10.48 27.03 -4.79
C ARG A 286 -11.22 28.01 -5.69
N ASP A 287 -12.48 28.31 -5.39
CA ASP A 287 -13.31 29.14 -6.25
C ASP A 287 -12.79 30.58 -6.36
N VAL A 288 -12.25 31.11 -5.26
CA VAL A 288 -11.63 32.45 -5.23
C VAL A 288 -10.37 32.49 -6.10
N ILE A 289 -9.51 31.47 -5.98
CA ILE A 289 -8.28 31.37 -6.76
C ILE A 289 -8.59 31.17 -8.25
N ILE A 290 -9.48 30.24 -8.60
CA ILE A 290 -9.88 29.99 -10.00
C ILE A 290 -10.49 31.23 -10.63
N HIS A 291 -11.34 31.96 -9.90
CA HIS A 291 -11.92 33.20 -10.38
C HIS A 291 -10.84 34.27 -10.64
N ARG A 292 -9.86 34.41 -9.74
CA ARG A 292 -8.79 35.41 -9.86
C ARG A 292 -7.82 35.11 -11.01
N PHE A 293 -7.45 33.86 -11.21
CA PHE A 293 -6.53 33.46 -12.29
C PHE A 293 -7.24 33.28 -13.64
N GLY A 294 -8.56 33.05 -13.65
CA GLY A 294 -9.36 32.85 -14.84
C GLY A 294 -8.75 31.83 -15.81
N ASN A 295 -8.60 32.23 -17.07
CA ASN A 295 -8.05 31.41 -18.13
C ASN A 295 -6.51 31.54 -18.26
N SER A 296 -5.79 31.76 -17.15
CA SER A 296 -4.32 31.84 -17.15
C SER A 296 -3.67 30.54 -17.61
N LYS A 297 -2.68 30.62 -18.50
CA LYS A 297 -1.83 29.48 -18.92
C LYS A 297 -0.49 29.41 -18.18
N ASP A 298 -0.33 30.21 -17.12
CA ASP A 298 0.90 30.27 -16.34
C ASP A 298 1.33 28.87 -15.84
N ALA A 299 2.63 28.57 -15.95
CA ALA A 299 3.18 27.25 -15.68
C ALA A 299 3.08 26.85 -14.21
N GLU A 300 3.40 27.78 -13.30
CA GLU A 300 3.34 27.57 -11.85
C GLU A 300 1.89 27.40 -11.39
N TYR A 301 0.99 28.26 -11.87
CA TYR A 301 -0.43 28.12 -11.62
C TYR A 301 -0.97 26.77 -12.11
N ARG A 302 -0.68 26.37 -13.36
CA ARG A 302 -1.18 25.11 -13.94
C ARG A 302 -0.58 23.88 -13.27
N MET A 303 0.67 23.94 -12.84
CA MET A 303 1.29 22.91 -12.02
C MET A 303 0.53 22.74 -10.70
N MET A 304 0.23 23.83 -10.00
CA MET A 304 -0.50 23.79 -8.73
C MET A 304 -1.93 23.30 -8.90
N ILE A 305 -2.65 23.71 -9.95
CA ILE A 305 -3.99 23.20 -10.24
C ILE A 305 -3.96 21.71 -10.54
N ASP A 306 -3.04 21.22 -11.36
CA ASP A 306 -2.91 19.77 -11.61
C ASP A 306 -2.51 18.98 -10.34
N LEU A 307 -1.73 19.58 -9.44
CA LEU A 307 -1.43 18.96 -8.14
C LEU A 307 -2.70 18.86 -7.27
N LEU A 308 -3.39 19.98 -7.07
CA LEU A 308 -4.47 20.13 -6.09
C LEU A 308 -5.83 19.57 -6.56
N ASP A 309 -6.19 19.76 -7.84
CA ASP A 309 -7.46 19.26 -8.40
C ASP A 309 -7.35 17.81 -8.93
N ASN A 310 -6.14 17.33 -9.23
CA ASN A 310 -5.97 16.04 -9.91
C ASN A 310 -5.09 15.06 -9.12
N SER A 311 -3.84 15.40 -8.81
CA SER A 311 -2.88 14.43 -8.26
C SER A 311 -3.14 14.06 -6.79
N ILE A 312 -3.43 15.04 -5.93
CA ILE A 312 -3.71 14.82 -4.50
C ILE A 312 -5.03 14.04 -4.30
N PRO A 313 -6.17 14.46 -4.87
CA PRO A 313 -7.42 13.72 -4.71
C PRO A 313 -7.31 12.29 -5.24
N LEU A 314 -6.64 12.10 -6.39
CA LEU A 314 -6.41 10.77 -6.93
C LEU A 314 -5.62 9.88 -5.96
N THR A 315 -4.62 10.43 -5.27
CA THR A 315 -3.81 9.68 -4.31
C THR A 315 -4.60 9.32 -3.05
N LEU A 316 -5.45 10.22 -2.57
CA LEU A 316 -6.32 9.98 -1.41
C LEU A 316 -7.43 8.97 -1.74
N ASP A 317 -8.08 9.12 -2.88
CA ASP A 317 -9.34 8.44 -3.17
C ASP A 317 -9.15 7.07 -3.83
N ILE A 318 -8.12 6.88 -4.68
CA ILE A 318 -8.01 5.68 -5.52
C ILE A 318 -8.14 4.38 -4.73
N TYR A 319 -7.53 4.31 -3.54
CA TYR A 319 -7.66 3.15 -2.68
C TYR A 319 -8.69 3.34 -1.57
N ALA A 320 -8.56 4.43 -0.81
CA ALA A 320 -9.37 4.60 0.39
C ALA A 320 -10.87 4.70 0.09
N VAL A 321 -11.23 5.23 -1.07
CA VAL A 321 -12.61 5.47 -1.50
C VAL A 321 -12.99 4.53 -2.65
N LEU A 322 -12.30 4.58 -3.79
CA LEU A 322 -12.73 3.92 -5.03
C LEU A 322 -12.53 2.40 -4.99
N PHE A 323 -11.31 1.95 -4.68
CA PHE A 323 -11.02 0.51 -4.60
C PHE A 323 -11.82 -0.17 -3.49
N ARG A 324 -11.82 0.38 -2.26
CA ARG A 324 -12.49 -0.23 -1.10
C ARG A 324 -14.02 -0.22 -1.15
N SER A 325 -14.63 0.75 -1.81
CA SER A 325 -16.08 0.74 -2.04
C SER A 325 -16.50 -0.29 -3.10
N GLY A 326 -15.55 -0.80 -3.88
CA GLY A 326 -15.83 -1.63 -5.05
C GLY A 326 -16.36 -0.83 -6.24
N TYR A 327 -16.17 0.50 -6.27
CA TYR A 327 -16.58 1.32 -7.40
C TYR A 327 -15.62 1.13 -8.60
N PHE A 328 -15.86 0.05 -9.34
CA PHE A 328 -15.00 -0.42 -10.42
C PHE A 328 -14.75 0.61 -11.52
N GLU A 329 -15.78 1.28 -12.03
CA GLU A 329 -15.64 2.26 -13.11
C GLU A 329 -14.75 3.45 -12.69
N GLY A 330 -15.00 4.00 -11.49
CA GLY A 330 -14.17 5.08 -10.95
C GLY A 330 -12.73 4.65 -10.66
N TYR A 331 -12.53 3.40 -10.22
CA TYR A 331 -11.19 2.84 -10.06
C TYR A 331 -10.48 2.69 -11.40
N LEU A 332 -11.15 2.21 -12.45
CA LEU A 332 -10.60 2.04 -13.80
C LEU A 332 -10.17 3.38 -14.40
N GLU A 333 -11.02 4.42 -14.28
CA GLU A 333 -10.68 5.79 -14.67
C GLU A 333 -9.47 6.31 -13.89
N SER A 334 -9.40 6.01 -12.60
CA SER A 334 -8.28 6.39 -11.74
C SER A 334 -6.98 5.69 -12.14
N VAL A 335 -7.03 4.43 -12.54
CA VAL A 335 -5.86 3.70 -13.08
C VAL A 335 -5.31 4.40 -14.33
N VAL A 336 -6.18 4.87 -15.24
CA VAL A 336 -5.75 5.66 -16.41
C VAL A 336 -5.08 6.97 -15.98
N ARG A 337 -5.66 7.68 -15.01
CA ARG A 337 -5.07 8.93 -14.48
C ARG A 337 -3.71 8.68 -13.81
N VAL A 338 -3.58 7.61 -13.03
CA VAL A 338 -2.31 7.19 -12.41
C VAL A 338 -1.28 6.88 -13.49
N TRP A 339 -1.67 6.20 -14.55
CA TRP A 339 -0.77 5.94 -15.67
C TRP A 339 -0.27 7.22 -16.32
N ILE A 340 -1.15 8.21 -16.56
CA ILE A 340 -0.77 9.52 -17.10
C ILE A 340 0.26 10.19 -16.18
N LEU A 341 0.05 10.15 -14.85
CA LEU A 341 1.01 10.66 -13.88
C LEU A 341 2.35 9.92 -13.95
N PHE A 342 2.36 8.59 -13.99
CA PHE A 342 3.59 7.80 -14.09
C PHE A 342 4.34 8.05 -15.40
N GLN A 343 3.61 8.21 -16.51
CA GLN A 343 4.20 8.55 -17.79
C GLN A 343 4.83 9.93 -17.75
N ARG A 344 4.12 10.94 -17.23
CA ARG A 344 4.63 12.32 -17.09
C ARG A 344 5.83 12.39 -16.16
N LEU A 345 5.73 11.80 -14.97
CA LEU A 345 6.77 11.78 -13.93
C LEU A 345 7.94 10.84 -14.29
N ARG A 346 7.86 10.13 -15.42
CA ARG A 346 8.86 9.17 -15.90
C ARG A 346 9.18 8.10 -14.88
N LYS A 347 8.13 7.56 -14.23
CA LYS A 347 8.23 6.44 -13.29
C LYS A 347 8.39 5.14 -14.08
N HIS A 348 9.59 4.88 -14.58
CA HIS A 348 9.87 3.76 -15.49
C HIS A 348 9.51 2.39 -14.89
N ASN A 349 9.65 2.24 -13.58
CA ASN A 349 9.29 1.03 -12.83
C ASN A 349 7.76 0.80 -12.81
N TYR A 350 6.95 1.85 -12.94
CA TYR A 350 5.49 1.79 -12.71
C TYR A 350 4.66 2.15 -13.95
N ASN A 351 5.23 2.78 -14.98
CA ASN A 351 4.49 3.25 -16.16
C ASN A 351 3.97 2.14 -17.09
N LYS A 352 4.29 0.88 -16.79
CA LYS A 352 3.82 -0.32 -17.49
C LYS A 352 2.70 -1.03 -16.72
N ALA A 353 2.69 -0.93 -15.38
CA ALA A 353 1.81 -1.69 -14.51
C ALA A 353 0.31 -1.35 -14.70
N PRO A 354 -0.10 -0.07 -14.73
CA PRO A 354 -1.46 0.31 -15.09
C PRO A 354 -1.88 -0.15 -16.49
N LEU A 355 -0.98 -0.10 -17.48
CA LEU A 355 -1.31 -0.51 -18.85
C LEU A 355 -1.57 -2.01 -18.94
N VAL A 356 -0.83 -2.81 -18.19
CA VAL A 356 -1.05 -4.26 -18.10
C VAL A 356 -2.43 -4.55 -17.53
N PHE A 357 -2.76 -3.93 -16.39
CA PHE A 357 -4.08 -4.09 -15.78
C PHE A 357 -5.22 -3.69 -16.72
N LEU A 358 -5.12 -2.50 -17.34
CA LEU A 358 -6.11 -2.03 -18.32
C LEU A 358 -6.23 -3.00 -19.51
N SER A 359 -5.10 -3.52 -19.99
CA SER A 359 -5.08 -4.50 -21.08
C SER A 359 -5.80 -5.78 -20.71
N ASP A 360 -5.63 -6.31 -19.49
CA ASP A 360 -6.31 -7.52 -19.06
C ASP A 360 -7.82 -7.29 -18.93
N VAL A 361 -8.21 -6.17 -18.30
CA VAL A 361 -9.63 -5.80 -18.14
C VAL A 361 -10.31 -5.72 -19.50
N PHE A 362 -9.75 -4.94 -20.43
CA PHE A 362 -10.33 -4.81 -21.76
C PHE A 362 -10.33 -6.12 -22.54
N TYR A 363 -9.28 -6.95 -22.39
CA TYR A 363 -9.27 -8.27 -23.00
C TYR A 363 -10.39 -9.15 -22.45
N TRP A 364 -10.61 -9.16 -21.14
CA TRP A 364 -11.68 -9.96 -20.53
C TRP A 364 -13.07 -9.48 -20.91
N GLU A 365 -13.28 -8.16 -20.97
CA GLU A 365 -14.54 -7.58 -21.43
C GLU A 365 -14.83 -7.93 -22.89
N LEU A 366 -13.85 -7.75 -23.78
CA LEU A 366 -14.00 -8.04 -25.21
C LEU A 366 -14.29 -9.52 -25.49
N ASN A 367 -13.78 -10.42 -24.64
CA ASN A 367 -13.94 -11.87 -24.80
C ASN A 367 -15.04 -12.47 -23.90
N ASN A 368 -15.82 -11.66 -23.19
CA ASN A 368 -16.81 -12.11 -22.20
C ASN A 368 -16.24 -13.11 -21.17
N HIS A 369 -14.98 -12.92 -20.78
CA HIS A 369 -14.32 -13.80 -19.84
C HIS A 369 -14.89 -13.61 -18.42
N PRO A 370 -15.15 -14.68 -17.64
CA PRO A 370 -15.77 -14.57 -16.30
C PRO A 370 -15.04 -13.62 -15.35
N MET A 371 -13.72 -13.49 -15.50
CA MET A 371 -12.89 -12.58 -14.70
C MET A 371 -13.34 -11.11 -14.77
N ALA A 372 -13.90 -10.65 -15.89
CA ALA A 372 -14.41 -9.27 -15.99
C ALA A 372 -15.52 -9.02 -14.95
N ASN A 373 -16.51 -9.91 -14.89
CA ASN A 373 -17.60 -9.82 -13.92
C ASN A 373 -17.11 -10.06 -12.49
N THR A 374 -16.18 -11.01 -12.29
CA THR A 374 -15.61 -11.29 -10.96
C THR A 374 -14.90 -10.06 -10.41
N LEU A 375 -14.01 -9.43 -11.20
CA LEU A 375 -13.27 -8.24 -10.79
C LEU A 375 -14.20 -7.06 -10.57
N LYS A 376 -15.15 -6.82 -11.48
CA LYS A 376 -16.11 -5.72 -11.39
C LYS A 376 -16.95 -5.78 -10.12
N ASN A 377 -17.40 -6.97 -9.73
CA ASN A 377 -18.29 -7.14 -8.59
C ASN A 377 -17.54 -7.30 -7.26
N ASN A 378 -16.23 -7.57 -7.29
CA ASN A 378 -15.46 -7.98 -6.11
C ASN A 378 -14.07 -7.34 -6.04
N LEU A 379 -13.94 -6.12 -6.60
CA LEU A 379 -12.69 -5.38 -6.65
C LEU A 379 -11.94 -5.33 -5.30
N PRO A 380 -12.58 -5.04 -4.14
CA PRO A 380 -11.87 -4.89 -2.87
C PRO A 380 -11.11 -6.12 -2.42
N ILE A 381 -11.51 -7.32 -2.85
CA ILE A 381 -10.87 -8.57 -2.44
C ILE A 381 -9.50 -8.74 -3.12
N PHE A 382 -9.27 -8.12 -4.27
CA PHE A 382 -8.01 -8.19 -5.02
C PHE A 382 -6.92 -7.28 -4.43
N ASN A 383 -6.60 -7.46 -3.15
CA ASN A 383 -5.68 -6.61 -2.40
C ASN A 383 -4.51 -7.39 -1.78
N ASP A 384 -3.43 -6.67 -1.45
CA ASP A 384 -2.22 -7.19 -0.80
C ASP A 384 -2.14 -6.85 0.70
N TYR A 385 -3.20 -6.28 1.27
CA TYR A 385 -3.26 -5.85 2.66
C TYR A 385 -2.92 -7.01 3.62
N PHE A 386 -3.41 -8.21 3.35
CA PHE A 386 -3.16 -9.39 4.20
C PHE A 386 -1.67 -9.77 4.26
N VAL A 387 -0.93 -9.54 3.17
CA VAL A 387 0.53 -9.74 3.15
C VAL A 387 1.20 -8.72 4.04
N GLU A 388 0.93 -7.43 3.81
CA GLU A 388 1.53 -6.34 4.59
C GLU A 388 1.20 -6.45 6.09
N ASN A 389 -0.05 -6.77 6.41
CA ASN A 389 -0.54 -6.97 7.77
C ASN A 389 0.18 -8.15 8.46
N PHE A 390 0.36 -9.26 7.74
CA PHE A 390 1.07 -10.40 8.29
C PHE A 390 2.57 -10.12 8.45
N HIS A 391 3.20 -9.39 7.53
CA HIS A 391 4.59 -8.96 7.69
C HIS A 391 4.77 -8.04 8.90
N SER A 392 3.83 -7.12 9.12
CA SER A 392 3.77 -6.30 10.34
C SER A 392 3.70 -7.17 11.60
N SER A 393 2.86 -8.21 11.56
CA SER A 393 2.70 -9.17 12.66
C SER A 393 3.97 -9.99 12.93
N ILE A 394 4.74 -10.36 11.88
CA ILE A 394 6.04 -11.02 12.06
C ILE A 394 7.04 -10.04 12.69
N ARG A 395 7.22 -8.84 12.10
CA ARG A 395 8.21 -7.84 12.56
C ARG A 395 8.03 -7.47 14.02
N SER A 396 6.79 -7.32 14.48
CA SER A 396 6.50 -6.99 15.88
C SER A 396 6.86 -8.11 16.87
N GLN A 397 7.14 -9.33 16.39
CA GLN A 397 7.39 -10.51 17.22
C GLN A 397 8.73 -11.21 16.90
N THR A 398 9.56 -10.60 16.06
CA THR A 398 10.91 -11.08 15.70
C THR A 398 11.92 -9.96 15.90
N VAL A 399 13.18 -10.34 16.08
CA VAL A 399 14.33 -9.43 16.22
C VAL A 399 15.42 -9.81 15.21
N GLU A 400 16.40 -8.94 15.01
CA GLU A 400 17.45 -9.13 13.99
C GLU A 400 18.32 -10.36 14.19
N SER A 401 18.43 -10.83 15.43
CA SER A 401 19.17 -12.05 15.76
C SER A 401 18.41 -13.34 15.43
N ASN A 402 17.15 -13.27 14.98
CA ASN A 402 16.39 -14.47 14.63
C ASN A 402 16.88 -15.12 13.33
N SER A 403 17.04 -16.44 13.35
CA SER A 403 17.38 -17.21 12.14
C SER A 403 16.16 -17.38 11.22
N ALA A 404 16.40 -17.67 9.94
CA ALA A 404 15.33 -17.92 8.97
C ALA A 404 14.35 -19.01 9.45
N LEU A 405 14.85 -20.11 10.02
CA LEU A 405 14.01 -21.18 10.58
C LEU A 405 13.12 -20.69 11.74
N GLN A 406 13.62 -19.80 12.59
CA GLN A 406 12.84 -19.22 13.68
C GLN A 406 11.73 -18.31 13.13
N ILE A 407 12.03 -17.52 12.09
CA ILE A 407 11.04 -16.65 11.43
C ILE A 407 9.95 -17.49 10.75
N ILE A 408 10.33 -18.56 10.04
CA ILE A 408 9.38 -19.51 9.41
C ILE A 408 8.47 -20.14 10.46
N GLN A 409 9.05 -20.66 11.54
CA GLN A 409 8.27 -21.25 12.63
C GLN A 409 7.31 -20.21 13.23
N LYS A 410 7.76 -18.97 13.41
CA LYS A 410 6.95 -17.87 13.93
C LYS A 410 5.80 -17.51 12.99
N ALA A 411 6.02 -17.48 11.68
CA ALA A 411 4.99 -17.28 10.68
C ALA A 411 3.89 -18.35 10.76
N LYS A 412 4.26 -19.63 10.86
CA LYS A 412 3.30 -20.74 11.02
C LYS A 412 2.47 -20.62 12.30
N ILE A 413 3.08 -20.18 13.39
CA ILE A 413 2.37 -19.94 14.66
C ILE A 413 1.38 -18.78 14.53
N ILE A 414 1.78 -17.66 13.93
CA ILE A 414 0.89 -16.51 13.70
C ILE A 414 -0.32 -16.94 12.86
N ASP A 415 -0.12 -17.74 11.81
CA ASP A 415 -1.21 -18.25 10.99
C ASP A 415 -2.19 -19.14 11.77
N ALA A 416 -1.69 -19.98 12.68
CA ALA A 416 -2.53 -20.86 13.49
C ALA A 416 -3.26 -20.14 14.63
N GLU A 417 -2.64 -19.13 15.22
CA GLU A 417 -3.17 -18.42 16.39
C GLU A 417 -4.06 -17.22 16.01
N LYS A 418 -4.09 -16.78 14.74
CA LYS A 418 -4.83 -15.58 14.31
C LYS A 418 -6.32 -15.55 14.65
N ASN A 419 -6.97 -16.72 14.74
CA ASN A 419 -8.39 -16.85 15.07
C ASN A 419 -8.65 -17.06 16.58
N ASN A 420 -7.60 -17.25 17.39
CA ASN A 420 -7.67 -17.57 18.83
C ASN A 420 -7.17 -16.38 19.67
N ASN A 421 -7.80 -15.21 19.50
CA ASN A 421 -7.33 -13.95 20.09
C ASN A 421 -8.14 -13.46 21.30
N SER A 422 -9.19 -14.15 21.76
CA SER A 422 -10.05 -13.64 22.85
C SER A 422 -9.29 -13.23 24.12
N PHE A 423 -8.24 -13.96 24.48
CA PHE A 423 -7.34 -13.60 25.58
C PHE A 423 -6.52 -12.34 25.27
N LYS A 424 -5.97 -12.22 24.06
CA LYS A 424 -5.12 -11.10 23.62
C LYS A 424 -5.90 -9.81 23.43
N GLU A 425 -7.11 -9.89 22.86
CA GLU A 425 -8.06 -8.80 22.67
C GLU A 425 -8.38 -8.09 23.99
N SER A 426 -8.48 -8.84 25.09
CA SER A 426 -8.71 -8.32 26.43
C SER A 426 -7.59 -7.38 26.94
N PHE A 427 -6.42 -7.37 26.31
CA PHE A 427 -5.26 -6.54 26.67
C PHE A 427 -4.91 -5.46 25.64
N ILE A 428 -5.68 -5.35 24.56
CA ILE A 428 -5.50 -4.32 23.55
C ILE A 428 -6.05 -2.99 24.10
N ASN A 429 -5.17 -2.02 24.32
CA ASN A 429 -5.58 -0.64 24.65
C ASN A 429 -6.24 -0.01 23.40
N SER A 430 -7.55 0.21 23.44
CA SER A 430 -8.38 0.80 22.36
C SER A 430 -8.15 2.30 22.10
N ARG A 431 -7.07 2.89 22.61
CA ARG A 431 -6.76 4.30 22.36
C ARG A 431 -6.14 4.46 20.98
N ASN A 432 -6.98 4.59 19.96
CA ASN A 432 -6.58 5.20 18.69
C ASN A 432 -6.09 6.64 18.99
N PRO A 433 -4.98 7.10 18.41
CA PRO A 433 -4.64 8.52 18.40
C PRO A 433 -5.63 9.23 17.48
N ILE A 434 -6.84 9.47 17.96
CA ILE A 434 -7.88 10.20 17.21
C ILE A 434 -7.50 11.68 17.28
N ILE A 435 -7.08 12.25 16.14
CA ILE A 435 -6.97 13.70 15.99
C ILE A 435 -8.38 14.27 16.08
N SER A 436 -8.65 15.14 17.05
CA SER A 436 -10.00 15.72 17.22
C SER A 436 -10.44 16.49 15.97
N GLN A 437 -11.74 16.47 15.70
CA GLN A 437 -12.35 17.22 14.59
C GLN A 437 -11.97 18.70 14.65
N ASP A 438 -11.98 19.31 15.85
CA ASP A 438 -11.62 20.72 16.03
C ASP A 438 -10.17 21.00 15.63
N LYS A 439 -9.24 20.08 15.94
CA LYS A 439 -7.84 20.21 15.55
C LYS A 439 -7.66 20.08 14.04
N LEU A 440 -8.37 19.14 13.39
CA LEU A 440 -8.36 19.04 11.93
C LEU A 440 -8.90 20.32 11.27
N ASN A 441 -10.03 20.83 11.75
CA ASN A 441 -10.64 22.06 11.24
C ASN A 441 -9.70 23.28 11.39
N TYR A 442 -8.98 23.36 12.50
CA TYR A 442 -7.99 24.41 12.72
C TYR A 442 -6.82 24.34 11.74
N LEU A 443 -6.23 23.15 11.57
CA LEU A 443 -5.12 22.93 10.63
C LEU A 443 -5.53 23.17 9.18
N GLU A 444 -6.74 22.75 8.81
CA GLU A 444 -7.31 22.96 7.48
C GLU A 444 -7.40 24.45 7.13
N LYS A 445 -7.86 25.29 8.08
CA LYS A 445 -7.89 26.75 7.91
C LYS A 445 -6.48 27.33 7.75
N LYS A 446 -5.52 26.86 8.53
CA LYS A 446 -4.09 27.27 8.40
C LYS A 446 -3.53 26.92 7.01
N VAL A 447 -3.77 25.70 6.53
CA VAL A 447 -3.35 25.27 5.20
C VAL A 447 -4.04 26.09 4.11
N SER A 448 -5.32 26.43 4.29
CA SER A 448 -6.05 27.33 3.38
C SER A 448 -5.35 28.68 3.25
N LEU A 449 -4.93 29.29 4.38
CA LEU A 449 -4.20 30.56 4.39
C LEU A 449 -2.81 30.44 3.74
N PHE A 450 -2.10 29.34 4.01
CA PHE A 450 -0.80 29.07 3.37
C PHE A 450 -0.93 28.97 1.85
N LEU A 451 -1.88 28.19 1.35
CA LEU A 451 -2.14 28.05 -0.08
C LEU A 451 -2.55 29.40 -0.70
N PHE A 452 -3.36 30.19 -0.01
CA PHE A 452 -3.75 31.51 -0.48
C PHE A 452 -2.54 32.45 -0.64
N SER A 453 -1.64 32.49 0.35
CA SER A 453 -0.37 33.23 0.28
C SER A 453 0.52 32.76 -0.88
N LEU A 454 0.62 31.43 -1.07
CA LEU A 454 1.37 30.86 -2.19
C LEU A 454 0.78 31.27 -3.55
N PHE A 455 -0.54 31.21 -3.72
CA PHE A 455 -1.17 31.65 -4.96
C PHE A 455 -1.06 33.16 -5.18
N ASP A 456 -1.03 33.98 -4.13
CA ASP A 456 -0.76 35.42 -4.27
C ASP A 456 0.67 35.67 -4.78
N LYS A 457 1.67 34.90 -4.30
CA LYS A 457 3.03 34.94 -4.86
C LYS A 457 3.07 34.50 -6.33
N ILE A 458 2.37 33.42 -6.69
CA ILE A 458 2.26 32.95 -8.08
C ILE A 458 1.62 34.03 -8.95
N TYR A 459 0.58 34.70 -8.47
CA TYR A 459 -0.11 35.76 -9.19
C TYR A 459 0.82 36.92 -9.55
N HIS A 460 1.69 37.35 -8.63
CA HIS A 460 2.66 38.42 -8.88
C HIS A 460 3.85 37.98 -9.77
N ASN A 461 4.06 36.68 -9.93
CA ASN A 461 5.14 36.11 -10.75
C ASN A 461 4.67 35.50 -12.08
N ILE A 462 3.43 35.76 -12.50
CA ILE A 462 2.89 35.25 -13.76
C ILE A 462 3.85 35.59 -14.92
N GLY A 463 4.21 34.57 -15.70
CA GLY A 463 5.09 34.71 -16.85
C GLY A 463 6.60 34.80 -16.53
N ASN A 464 6.99 34.74 -15.26
CA ASN A 464 8.41 34.74 -14.85
C ASN A 464 9.04 33.34 -14.82
N THR A 465 8.27 32.27 -15.05
CA THR A 465 8.82 30.91 -15.13
C THR A 465 9.74 30.78 -16.35
N ASN A 466 11.02 30.50 -16.09
CA ASN A 466 12.05 30.46 -17.13
C ASN A 466 12.50 29.03 -17.43
N GLN A 467 12.55 28.66 -18.71
CA GLN A 467 13.07 27.36 -19.16
C GLN A 467 14.60 27.41 -19.27
N ILE A 468 15.25 26.39 -18.71
CA ILE A 468 16.68 26.09 -18.87
C ILE A 468 16.80 24.85 -19.77
N ASN A 469 17.50 24.96 -20.89
CA ASN A 469 17.74 23.84 -21.79
C ASN A 469 18.93 23.00 -21.30
N ASN A 470 18.68 21.75 -20.91
CA ASN A 470 19.73 20.77 -20.62
C ASN A 470 19.84 19.72 -21.75
N SER A 471 20.88 18.89 -21.70
CA SER A 471 21.19 17.88 -22.73
C SER A 471 20.14 16.78 -22.88
N LYS A 472 19.38 16.44 -21.84
CA LYS A 472 18.39 15.34 -21.86
C LYS A 472 16.94 15.84 -21.78
N TYR A 473 16.62 16.65 -20.77
CA TYR A 473 15.30 17.22 -20.57
C TYR A 473 15.43 18.66 -20.03
N PRO A 474 14.54 19.58 -20.44
CA PRO A 474 14.57 20.94 -19.93
C PRO A 474 14.23 20.99 -18.44
N SER A 475 14.79 21.99 -17.77
CA SER A 475 14.46 22.36 -16.40
C SER A 475 13.76 23.72 -16.39
N PHE A 476 13.08 24.04 -15.29
CA PHE A 476 12.33 25.27 -15.13
C PHE A 476 12.66 25.92 -13.78
N ILE A 477 12.93 27.22 -13.80
CA ILE A 477 13.02 28.04 -12.59
C ILE A 477 11.60 28.47 -12.25
N LEU A 478 11.10 28.03 -11.10
CA LEU A 478 9.81 28.45 -10.57
C LEU A 478 10.04 29.65 -9.65
N SER A 479 9.71 30.85 -10.12
CA SER A 479 10.03 32.11 -9.44
C SER A 479 9.34 32.25 -8.09
N SER A 480 8.10 31.78 -7.95
CA SER A 480 7.35 31.90 -6.69
C SER A 480 7.83 30.93 -5.61
N PHE A 481 8.49 29.85 -6.03
CA PHE A 481 8.99 28.80 -5.17
C PHE A 481 10.50 28.90 -4.94
N GLU A 482 11.20 29.72 -5.73
CA GLU A 482 12.67 29.91 -5.69
C GLU A 482 13.45 28.59 -5.87
N ILE A 483 12.91 27.68 -6.69
CA ILE A 483 13.51 26.36 -6.98
C ILE A 483 13.69 26.10 -8.46
N ASN A 484 14.61 25.20 -8.77
CA ASN A 484 14.80 24.64 -10.10
C ASN A 484 14.23 23.22 -10.16
N VAL A 485 13.33 22.96 -11.10
CA VAL A 485 12.64 21.65 -11.25
C VAL A 485 12.82 21.06 -12.65
N ASP A 486 12.78 19.73 -12.76
CA ASP A 486 12.66 19.05 -14.06
C ASP A 486 11.26 19.26 -14.65
N VAL A 487 11.15 19.39 -15.97
CA VAL A 487 9.88 19.56 -16.70
C VAL A 487 8.79 18.54 -16.34
N LYS A 488 9.15 17.35 -15.85
CA LYS A 488 8.20 16.32 -15.40
C LYS A 488 7.29 16.76 -14.25
N VAL A 489 7.70 17.79 -13.48
CA VAL A 489 6.92 18.35 -12.37
C VAL A 489 5.78 19.23 -12.89
N LEU A 490 5.97 19.90 -14.03
CA LEU A 490 4.94 20.69 -14.67
C LEU A 490 3.81 19.80 -15.23
N SER A 491 2.69 20.42 -15.54
CA SER A 491 1.54 19.71 -16.13
C SER A 491 1.86 19.12 -17.50
N LEU A 492 0.96 18.27 -18.00
CA LEU A 492 1.23 17.37 -19.13
C LEU A 492 1.69 18.12 -20.40
N ALA A 493 1.17 19.32 -20.69
CA ALA A 493 1.50 20.05 -21.91
C ALA A 493 3.00 20.36 -22.05
N TRP A 494 3.67 20.69 -20.94
CA TRP A 494 5.11 21.00 -20.93
C TRP A 494 6.00 19.78 -21.23
N ASN A 495 5.46 18.58 -21.07
CA ASN A 495 6.12 17.31 -21.40
C ASN A 495 5.89 16.87 -22.85
N THR A 496 5.05 17.58 -23.59
CA THR A 496 4.85 17.38 -25.02
C THR A 496 5.83 18.22 -25.84
N GLU A 497 5.94 17.91 -27.13
CA GLU A 497 6.74 18.71 -28.08
C GLU A 497 6.19 20.15 -28.21
N TYR A 498 4.85 20.29 -28.15
CA TYR A 498 4.13 21.54 -28.33
C TYR A 498 3.68 22.09 -26.97
N LYS A 499 4.50 22.95 -26.36
CA LYS A 499 4.17 23.61 -25.08
C LYS A 499 3.05 24.65 -25.27
N PRO A 500 2.32 25.03 -24.19
CA PRO A 500 1.36 26.12 -24.27
C PRO A 500 2.04 27.40 -24.72
N ALA A 501 1.44 28.10 -25.68
CA ALA A 501 2.01 29.32 -26.24
C ALA A 501 1.85 30.51 -25.29
N ASN A 502 2.90 31.33 -25.15
CA ASN A 502 2.86 32.55 -24.33
C ASN A 502 2.32 33.76 -25.10
N ASP A 503 2.42 33.75 -26.42
CA ASP A 503 2.10 34.85 -27.35
C ASP A 503 0.67 34.79 -27.90
N LYS A 504 -0.03 33.67 -27.69
CA LYS A 504 -1.44 33.48 -28.06
C LYS A 504 -2.17 32.65 -27.00
N PHE A 505 -3.47 32.84 -26.91
CA PHE A 505 -4.36 32.06 -26.07
C PHE A 505 -4.62 30.66 -26.63
N CYS A 506 -5.06 30.54 -27.88
CA CYS A 506 -5.47 29.26 -28.47
C CYS A 506 -4.29 28.48 -29.05
N ASP A 507 -4.10 27.27 -28.54
CA ASP A 507 -3.04 26.35 -28.93
C ASP A 507 -3.46 25.44 -30.09
N ALA A 508 -4.68 25.55 -30.63
CA ALA A 508 -5.10 24.82 -31.82
C ALA A 508 -4.27 25.21 -33.07
N GLU A 509 -3.80 24.22 -33.83
CA GLU A 509 -3.03 24.46 -35.07
C GLU A 509 -3.84 25.18 -36.12
N THR A 510 -5.12 24.84 -36.24
CA THR A 510 -6.04 25.37 -37.25
C THR A 510 -6.91 26.51 -36.71
N CYS A 511 -6.46 27.21 -35.66
CA CYS A 511 -7.22 28.36 -35.14
C CYS A 511 -7.22 29.50 -36.17
N LEU A 512 -8.38 29.78 -36.77
CA LEU A 512 -8.57 30.86 -37.73
C LEU A 512 -9.16 32.14 -37.10
N LEU A 513 -9.33 32.16 -35.78
CA LEU A 513 -9.95 33.30 -35.09
C LEU A 513 -8.99 34.50 -35.05
N PRO A 514 -9.46 35.71 -35.44
CA PRO A 514 -8.61 36.89 -35.60
C PRO A 514 -8.01 37.38 -34.26
N ASN A 515 -8.69 37.13 -33.14
CA ASN A 515 -8.20 37.43 -31.80
C ASN A 515 -7.67 36.15 -31.14
N ASN A 516 -6.52 35.65 -31.61
CA ASN A 516 -5.90 34.46 -31.04
C ASN A 516 -5.46 34.65 -29.57
N ILE A 517 -5.57 35.87 -29.02
CA ILE A 517 -5.27 36.29 -27.64
C ILE A 517 -6.54 36.34 -26.76
N ASP A 518 -7.74 36.45 -27.36
CA ASP A 518 -8.97 36.63 -26.59
C ASP A 518 -9.34 35.34 -25.83
N SER A 519 -9.47 35.47 -24.51
CA SER A 519 -9.75 34.40 -23.57
C SER A 519 -11.21 34.38 -23.09
N PHE A 520 -12.06 35.33 -23.48
CA PHE A 520 -13.45 35.44 -23.00
C PHE A 520 -14.30 34.19 -23.30
N ASN A 521 -14.07 33.55 -24.45
CA ASN A 521 -14.70 32.27 -24.82
C ASN A 521 -13.71 31.10 -24.85
N GLY A 522 -12.59 31.28 -24.15
CA GLY A 522 -11.53 30.31 -24.00
C GLY A 522 -11.77 29.31 -22.88
N ILE A 523 -11.17 28.13 -23.02
CA ILE A 523 -11.04 27.12 -21.98
C ILE A 523 -9.57 26.72 -21.92
N VAL A 524 -8.99 26.71 -20.72
CA VAL A 524 -7.66 26.14 -20.51
C VAL A 524 -7.80 24.80 -19.80
N LEU A 525 -7.33 23.74 -20.45
CA LEU A 525 -7.38 22.39 -19.93
C LEU A 525 -6.38 22.21 -18.78
N ILE A 526 -6.56 21.16 -17.97
CA ILE A 526 -5.64 20.81 -16.87
C ILE A 526 -4.20 20.60 -17.36
N CYS A 527 -4.03 20.13 -18.61
CA CYS A 527 -2.70 19.99 -19.20
C CYS A 527 -1.96 21.33 -19.37
N GLY A 528 -2.66 22.47 -19.38
CA GLY A 528 -2.10 23.81 -19.57
C GLY A 528 -2.40 24.45 -20.91
N HIS A 529 -2.83 23.67 -21.92
CA HIS A 529 -3.20 24.21 -23.23
C HIS A 529 -4.53 24.96 -23.17
N GLY A 530 -4.56 26.14 -23.80
CA GLY A 530 -5.75 26.95 -24.01
C GLY A 530 -6.38 26.70 -25.37
N PHE A 531 -7.70 26.67 -25.43
CA PHE A 531 -8.46 26.52 -26.66
C PHE A 531 -9.69 27.42 -26.63
N HIS A 532 -10.05 28.01 -27.77
CA HIS A 532 -11.42 28.50 -27.94
C HIS A 532 -12.40 27.32 -27.93
N LYS A 533 -13.60 27.51 -27.38
CA LYS A 533 -14.62 26.45 -27.28
C LYS A 533 -14.92 25.80 -28.63
N GLU A 534 -14.99 26.60 -29.68
CA GLU A 534 -15.24 26.17 -31.05
C GLU A 534 -14.08 25.30 -31.56
N CYS A 535 -12.83 25.73 -31.33
CA CYS A 535 -11.64 24.96 -31.70
C CYS A 535 -11.56 23.63 -30.94
N LEU A 536 -11.87 23.63 -29.63
CA LEU A 536 -11.87 22.42 -28.83
C LEU A 536 -12.96 21.43 -29.27
N THR A 537 -14.10 21.94 -29.73
CA THR A 537 -15.19 21.13 -30.29
C THR A 537 -14.76 20.41 -31.56
N LEU A 538 -13.99 21.07 -32.43
CA LEU A 538 -13.41 20.43 -33.63
C LEU A 538 -12.44 19.28 -33.28
N TYR A 539 -11.84 19.32 -32.09
CA TYR A 539 -11.01 18.25 -31.56
C TYR A 539 -11.77 17.28 -30.64
N ASN A 540 -13.11 17.26 -30.68
CA ASN A 540 -13.95 16.39 -29.86
C ASN A 540 -13.67 16.51 -28.35
N GLY A 541 -13.34 17.71 -27.87
CA GLY A 541 -13.06 17.95 -26.45
C GLY A 541 -11.66 17.53 -26.00
N LYS A 542 -10.75 17.16 -26.91
CA LYS A 542 -9.45 16.57 -26.57
C LYS A 542 -8.29 17.49 -26.92
N CYS A 543 -7.23 17.44 -26.10
CA CYS A 543 -5.93 18.01 -26.47
C CYS A 543 -5.16 16.99 -27.31
N ASN A 544 -5.06 17.23 -28.63
CA ASN A 544 -4.35 16.34 -29.54
C ASN A 544 -2.86 16.19 -29.22
N TYR A 545 -2.20 17.25 -28.74
CA TYR A 545 -0.78 17.18 -28.36
C TYR A 545 -0.55 16.20 -27.21
N CYS A 546 -1.37 16.30 -26.16
CA CYS A 546 -1.31 15.41 -25.03
C CYS A 546 -1.74 13.98 -25.43
N PHE A 547 -2.76 13.85 -26.28
CA PHE A 547 -3.17 12.56 -26.81
C PHE A 547 -2.02 11.87 -27.56
N ASN A 548 -1.37 12.55 -28.49
CA ASN A 548 -0.23 12.01 -29.24
C ASN A 548 0.92 11.60 -28.33
N TYR A 549 1.28 12.46 -27.36
CA TYR A 549 2.30 12.15 -26.35
C TYR A 549 1.97 10.88 -25.56
N LEU A 550 0.72 10.75 -25.10
CA LEU A 550 0.27 9.58 -24.36
C LEU A 550 0.22 8.34 -25.25
N SER A 551 -0.32 8.42 -26.46
CA SER A 551 -0.36 7.32 -27.43
C SER A 551 1.03 6.78 -27.74
N PHE A 552 2.01 7.68 -27.95
CA PHE A 552 3.41 7.28 -28.12
C PHE A 552 3.97 6.62 -26.85
N GLY A 553 3.64 7.17 -25.67
CA GLY A 553 3.97 6.57 -24.37
C GLY A 553 3.45 5.13 -24.22
N VAL A 554 2.19 4.88 -24.60
CA VAL A 554 1.59 3.53 -24.60
C VAL A 554 2.39 2.61 -25.51
N GLN A 555 2.61 2.99 -26.77
CA GLN A 555 3.35 2.17 -27.75
C GLN A 555 4.76 1.84 -27.27
N LYS A 556 5.49 2.83 -26.75
CA LYS A 556 6.83 2.66 -26.21
C LYS A 556 6.84 1.69 -25.02
N ASN A 557 5.94 1.88 -24.06
CA ASN A 557 5.89 1.06 -22.84
C ASN A 557 5.47 -0.39 -23.14
N ILE A 558 4.50 -0.59 -24.04
CA ILE A 558 4.07 -1.92 -24.49
C ILE A 558 5.19 -2.63 -25.26
N SER A 559 5.91 -1.92 -26.13
CA SER A 559 7.03 -2.51 -26.89
C SER A 559 8.16 -2.95 -25.96
N ALA A 560 8.50 -2.13 -24.97
CA ALA A 560 9.50 -2.47 -23.95
C ALA A 560 9.04 -3.67 -23.09
N LEU A 561 7.77 -3.72 -22.69
CA LEU A 561 7.21 -4.83 -21.94
C LEU A 561 7.22 -6.13 -22.75
N THR A 562 6.76 -6.09 -24.01
CA THR A 562 6.72 -7.27 -24.90
C THR A 562 8.12 -7.85 -25.11
N THR A 563 9.12 -6.97 -25.35
CA THR A 563 10.52 -7.37 -25.43
C THR A 563 10.95 -8.10 -24.15
N ARG A 564 10.61 -7.58 -22.97
CA ARG A 564 10.92 -8.21 -21.69
C ARG A 564 10.24 -9.57 -21.52
N LEU A 565 8.94 -9.69 -21.83
CA LEU A 565 8.17 -10.93 -21.65
C LEU A 565 8.61 -12.06 -22.59
N THR A 566 9.13 -11.72 -23.78
CA THR A 566 9.60 -12.71 -24.77
C THR A 566 11.08 -13.10 -24.59
N THR A 567 11.83 -12.38 -23.76
CA THR A 567 13.26 -12.62 -23.56
C THR A 567 13.49 -14.01 -22.91
N PRO A 568 14.30 -14.90 -23.52
CA PRO A 568 14.61 -16.22 -22.94
C PRO A 568 15.24 -16.12 -21.55
N LEU A 569 14.96 -17.10 -20.69
CA LEU A 569 15.60 -17.20 -19.37
C LEU A 569 17.09 -17.52 -19.54
N LYS A 570 17.96 -16.82 -18.81
CA LYS A 570 19.38 -17.16 -18.69
C LYS A 570 19.71 -17.75 -17.31
N ASP A 571 20.80 -18.50 -17.21
CA ASP A 571 21.38 -18.86 -15.91
C ASP A 571 22.04 -17.63 -15.29
N ASN A 572 21.78 -17.40 -13.99
CA ASN A 572 22.23 -16.22 -13.24
C ASN A 572 21.72 -14.87 -13.78
N GLU A 573 20.43 -14.79 -14.14
CA GLU A 573 19.81 -13.49 -14.46
C GLU A 573 19.91 -12.52 -13.28
N ILE A 574 20.47 -11.34 -13.55
CA ILE A 574 20.45 -10.21 -12.62
C ILE A 574 18.99 -9.78 -12.41
N PRO A 575 18.57 -9.40 -11.18
CA PRO A 575 17.25 -8.87 -10.91
C PRO A 575 16.85 -7.82 -11.94
N LEU A 576 15.68 -8.00 -12.55
CA LEU A 576 15.09 -7.02 -13.48
C LEU A 576 14.40 -5.88 -12.70
N VAL A 577 15.09 -5.38 -11.66
CA VAL A 577 14.72 -4.18 -10.92
C VAL A 577 15.41 -3.04 -11.67
N GLU A 578 14.62 -2.20 -12.33
CA GLU A 578 15.11 -0.92 -12.84
C GLU A 578 15.58 -0.12 -11.60
N GLU A 579 16.90 0.08 -11.47
CA GLU A 579 17.57 0.65 -10.28
C GLU A 579 16.76 1.80 -9.66
N GLU A 580 16.19 1.57 -8.47
CA GLU A 580 15.94 2.66 -7.57
C GLU A 580 17.30 3.07 -6.98
N THR A 581 17.59 4.36 -6.97
CA THR A 581 18.66 4.91 -6.14
C THR A 581 18.38 4.49 -4.71
N ASN A 582 19.14 3.51 -4.23
CA ASN A 582 19.13 3.02 -2.86
C ASN A 582 19.44 4.17 -1.91
N ASP A 583 18.43 4.67 -1.20
CA ASP A 583 18.63 5.43 0.02
C ASP A 583 18.11 4.61 1.21
N SER A 584 18.94 3.62 1.55
CA SER A 584 18.90 2.93 2.84
C SER A 584 19.25 3.93 3.94
N LEU A 585 18.23 4.36 4.67
CA LEU A 585 18.38 4.90 6.01
C LEU A 585 17.25 4.29 6.84
N ASP A 586 17.61 3.28 7.61
CA ASP A 586 16.84 2.85 8.77
C ASP A 586 16.86 3.99 9.78
N GLU A 587 15.68 4.41 10.19
CA GLU A 587 15.40 4.97 11.51
C GLU A 587 13.88 4.95 11.66
N ASN A 588 13.37 3.91 12.33
CA ASN A 588 12.05 3.93 12.94
C ASN A 588 12.12 4.93 14.11
N ASN A 589 12.09 6.22 13.82
CA ASN A 589 11.66 7.18 14.81
C ASN A 589 10.14 7.05 14.88
N ASP A 590 9.65 6.50 15.99
CA ASP A 590 8.28 6.67 16.44
C ASP A 590 8.05 8.16 16.77
N GLU A 591 8.12 9.04 15.77
CA GLU A 591 7.63 10.40 15.93
C GLU A 591 6.12 10.31 16.16
N ASN A 592 5.71 10.74 17.34
CA ASN A 592 4.32 10.83 17.72
C ASN A 592 3.62 11.83 16.79
N ILE A 593 2.46 11.47 16.24
CA ILE A 593 1.64 12.40 15.43
C ILE A 593 1.48 13.74 16.16
N GLN A 594 1.37 13.71 17.49
CA GLN A 594 1.27 14.90 18.31
C GLN A 594 2.51 15.81 18.24
N SER A 595 3.75 15.27 18.24
CA SER A 595 4.97 16.09 18.15
C SER A 595 5.17 16.65 16.74
N ILE A 596 4.73 15.93 15.71
CA ILE A 596 4.73 16.42 14.33
C ILE A 596 3.71 17.54 14.16
N LEU A 597 2.52 17.38 14.73
CA LEU A 597 1.48 18.42 14.73
C LEU A 597 1.97 19.69 15.43
N GLU A 598 2.66 19.56 16.56
CA GLU A 598 3.27 20.70 17.27
C GLU A 598 4.37 21.38 16.44
N ARG A 599 5.20 20.61 15.72
CA ARG A 599 6.22 21.16 14.81
C ARG A 599 5.63 21.81 13.56
N LEU A 600 4.56 21.24 13.00
CA LEU A 600 3.81 21.83 11.88
C LEU A 600 3.12 23.12 12.32
N GLU A 601 2.52 23.14 13.51
CA GLU A 601 1.95 24.35 14.11
C GLU A 601 3.02 25.44 14.27
N GLN A 602 4.18 25.12 14.87
CA GLN A 602 5.29 26.06 15.01
C GLN A 602 5.85 26.56 13.67
N ASN A 603 6.07 25.69 12.69
CA ASN A 603 6.61 26.10 11.39
C ASN A 603 5.64 27.00 10.61
N ILE A 604 4.34 26.74 10.71
CA ILE A 604 3.31 27.56 10.08
C ILE A 604 3.19 28.89 10.82
N ASP A 605 3.14 28.89 12.16
CA ASP A 605 3.05 30.13 12.95
C ASP A 605 4.27 31.02 12.76
N ASN A 606 5.48 30.46 12.71
CA ASN A 606 6.71 31.20 12.43
C ASN A 606 6.74 31.81 11.02
N GLN A 607 6.09 31.20 10.01
CA GLN A 607 5.98 31.79 8.67
C GLN A 607 4.97 32.95 8.62
N PHE A 608 3.97 32.97 9.50
CA PHE A 608 2.99 34.04 9.59
C PHE A 608 3.39 35.17 10.54
N GLU A 609 4.24 34.93 11.55
CA GLU A 609 4.85 35.98 12.38
C GLU A 609 5.89 36.81 11.61
N ILE A 610 6.41 36.33 10.48
CA ILE A 610 7.34 37.10 9.61
C ILE A 610 6.59 38.11 8.71
N LEU A 611 5.26 38.13 8.72
CA LEU A 611 4.42 38.99 7.87
C LEU A 611 3.52 39.99 8.63
N TYR A 612 3.78 40.25 9.91
CA TYR A 612 3.17 41.37 10.65
C TYR A 612 4.19 42.27 11.34
#